data_AF-A0A369KA66-F1
#
_entry.id   AF-A0A369KA66-F1
#
_cell.length_a   1.000
_cell.length_b   1.000
_cell.length_c   1.000
_cell.angle_alpha   90.00
_cell.angle_beta   90.00
_cell.angle_gamma   90.00
#
_symmetry.space_group_name_H-M   'P 1'
#
loop_
_entity.id
_entity.type
_entity.pdbx_description
1 polymer ?
#
loop_
_entity_poly.entity_id
_entity_poly.type
_entity_poly.pdbx_seq_one_letter_code
_entity_poly.pdbx_strand_id
1 'polypeptide(L)'
;MADAWTADNTKAAYLGLTAHWIEVKEGKWKLQAAVVGFQAISGTHAGNNLRRYLMGLCDRMGITDRNRSKLYTVTLDNTSSNGTSCEAVEEVHDIRNLEVWSAEENQLPCFGHVINLVNVDVMGHIMKIAAVETATAIWEYDPSLENNRVLNGSLDAVAALRTVAVKRLQIQCGISEPLKIPLHSNIRWGTAHNMLEHGQKLRQPLVLFVGTADELFGPITTIRRNGRVEKHIPWSAFKMSETDWQRINDAKEILAMRY
;
A
#
# COMPACT_ATOMS: atom_id res chain seq x y z
N MET A 1 1.72 17.16 -10.42
CA MET A 1 1.65 15.95 -9.58
C MET A 1 3.05 15.36 -9.49
N ALA A 2 3.50 15.02 -8.29
CA ALA A 2 4.78 14.33 -8.10
C ALA A 2 4.55 13.01 -7.38
N ASP A 3 5.32 12.00 -7.75
CA ASP A 3 5.26 10.66 -7.17
C ASP A 3 6.69 10.20 -6.84
N ALA A 4 6.91 9.77 -5.60
CA ALA A 4 8.20 9.32 -5.13
C ALA A 4 8.08 7.89 -4.62
N TRP A 5 8.93 7.00 -5.14
CA TRP A 5 8.93 5.59 -4.72
C TRP A 5 10.34 5.03 -4.63
N THR A 6 10.48 3.97 -3.83
CA THR A 6 11.68 3.13 -3.81
C THR A 6 11.39 1.86 -4.60
N ALA A 7 12.24 1.53 -5.57
CA ALA A 7 12.15 0.29 -6.33
C ALA A 7 12.52 -0.91 -5.45
N ASP A 8 11.65 -1.92 -5.37
CA ASP A 8 11.82 -3.05 -4.44
C ASP A 8 13.11 -3.85 -4.66
N ASN A 9 13.52 -3.99 -5.92
CA ASN A 9 14.62 -4.84 -6.36
C ASN A 9 15.99 -4.15 -6.20
N THR A 10 16.10 -2.89 -6.61
CA THR A 10 17.36 -2.14 -6.57
C THR A 10 17.52 -1.31 -5.31
N LYS A 11 16.42 -1.08 -4.58
CA LYS A 11 16.33 -0.10 -3.48
C LYS A 11 16.66 1.33 -3.91
N ALA A 12 16.67 1.59 -5.22
CA ALA A 12 16.86 2.92 -5.75
C ALA A 12 15.57 3.74 -5.58
N ALA A 13 15.71 4.99 -5.19
CA ALA A 13 14.63 5.93 -5.04
C ALA A 13 14.47 6.78 -6.31
N TYR A 14 13.24 7.07 -6.70
CA TYR A 14 12.91 7.88 -7.87
C TYR A 14 11.84 8.91 -7.55
N LEU A 15 11.89 10.05 -8.27
CA LEU A 15 10.86 11.07 -8.33
C LEU A 15 10.37 11.19 -9.77
N GLY A 16 9.09 10.91 -9.98
CA GLY A 16 8.36 11.24 -11.20
C GLY A 16 7.62 12.56 -11.01
N LEU A 17 7.66 13.43 -12.03
CA LEU A 17 6.94 14.70 -12.04
C LEU A 17 6.14 14.84 -13.34
N THR A 18 4.84 15.05 -13.19
CA THR A 18 3.92 15.36 -14.29
C THR A 18 3.30 16.74 -14.11
N ALA A 19 3.38 17.54 -15.16
CA ALA A 19 2.71 18.84 -15.22
C ALA A 19 1.37 18.67 -15.93
N HIS A 20 0.36 19.37 -15.40
CA HIS A 20 -0.98 19.42 -15.98
C HIS A 20 -1.37 20.88 -16.12
N TRP A 21 -1.94 21.26 -17.26
CA TRP A 21 -2.37 22.63 -17.51
C TRP A 21 -3.51 22.65 -18.52
N ILE A 22 -4.23 23.76 -18.56
CA ILE A 22 -5.24 24.01 -19.59
C ILE A 22 -4.59 24.80 -20.72
N GLU A 23 -4.59 24.24 -21.91
CA GLU A 23 -4.31 24.97 -23.14
C GLU A 23 -5.59 25.63 -23.63
N VAL A 24 -5.54 26.95 -23.84
CA VAL A 24 -6.65 27.71 -24.41
C VAL A 24 -6.29 28.16 -25.82
N LYS A 25 -7.01 27.63 -26.82
CA LYS A 25 -6.86 28.00 -28.24
C LYS A 25 -8.22 28.35 -28.82
N GLU A 26 -8.35 29.56 -29.36
CA GLU A 26 -9.61 30.04 -29.97
C GLU A 26 -10.83 29.88 -29.03
N GLY A 27 -10.65 30.15 -27.74
CA GLY A 27 -11.71 30.02 -26.72
C GLY A 27 -12.03 28.57 -26.30
N LYS A 28 -11.35 27.56 -26.86
CA LYS A 28 -11.51 26.15 -26.47
C LYS A 28 -10.49 25.76 -25.42
N TRP A 29 -10.96 25.07 -24.39
CA TRP A 29 -10.16 24.61 -23.25
C TRP A 29 -9.80 23.14 -23.49
N LYS A 30 -8.51 22.82 -23.43
CA LYS A 30 -8.02 21.46 -23.55
C LYS A 30 -7.07 21.14 -22.40
N LEU A 31 -7.38 20.09 -21.63
CA LEU A 31 -6.47 19.58 -20.62
C LEU A 31 -5.25 18.96 -21.31
N GLN A 32 -4.07 19.38 -20.86
CA GLN A 32 -2.79 18.84 -21.25
C GLN A 32 -2.12 18.20 -20.04
N ALA A 33 -1.38 17.13 -20.29
CA ALA A 33 -0.59 16.43 -19.30
C ALA A 33 0.72 16.00 -19.94
N ALA A 34 1.85 16.23 -19.26
CA ALA A 34 3.16 15.81 -19.72
C ALA A 34 4.04 15.38 -18.56
N VAL A 35 4.86 14.35 -18.79
CA VAL A 35 5.99 14.04 -17.92
C VAL A 35 7.04 15.12 -18.11
N VAL A 36 7.32 15.86 -17.04
CA VAL A 36 8.30 16.96 -17.05
C VAL A 36 9.56 16.60 -16.26
N GLY A 37 9.55 15.47 -15.55
CA GLY A 37 10.70 14.99 -14.81
C GLY A 37 10.63 13.52 -14.46
N PHE A 38 11.76 12.84 -14.57
CA PHE A 38 11.99 11.54 -13.98
C PHE A 38 13.43 11.51 -13.48
N GLN A 39 13.62 11.43 -12.17
CA GLN A 39 14.93 11.64 -11.55
C GLN A 39 15.18 10.62 -10.45
N ALA A 40 16.34 9.98 -10.46
CA ALA A 40 16.80 9.19 -9.32
C ALA A 40 17.09 10.13 -8.13
N ILE A 41 16.56 9.78 -6.96
CA ILE A 41 16.74 10.50 -5.71
C ILE A 41 17.93 9.88 -4.98
N SER A 42 18.86 10.72 -4.57
CA SER A 42 19.92 10.36 -3.61
C SER A 42 19.57 10.85 -2.21
N GLY A 43 19.87 10.05 -1.19
CA GLY A 43 19.60 10.37 0.21
C GLY A 43 18.21 9.93 0.67
N THR A 44 17.79 10.42 1.84
CA THR A 44 16.50 10.07 2.45
C THR A 44 15.33 10.75 1.72
N HIS A 45 14.14 10.15 1.80
CA HIS A 45 12.87 10.76 1.37
C HIS A 45 12.38 11.86 2.34
N ALA A 46 13.29 12.62 2.95
CA ALA A 46 12.92 13.75 3.79
C ALA A 46 12.34 14.88 2.92
N GLY A 47 11.33 15.60 3.43
CA GLY A 47 10.64 16.66 2.69
C GLY A 47 11.58 17.70 2.08
N ASN A 48 12.60 18.13 2.82
CA ASN A 48 13.63 19.05 2.32
C ASN A 48 14.41 18.52 1.12
N ASN A 49 14.69 17.22 1.07
CA ASN A 49 15.37 16.60 -0.06
C ASN A 49 14.43 16.49 -1.26
N LEU A 50 13.20 16.02 -1.04
CA LEU A 50 12.17 15.91 -2.08
C LEU A 50 11.88 17.27 -2.73
N ARG A 51 11.77 18.34 -1.94
CA ARG A 51 11.67 19.71 -2.45
C ARG A 51 12.77 20.04 -3.44
N ARG A 52 14.04 19.76 -3.10
CA ARG A 52 15.18 20.15 -3.95
C ARG A 52 15.07 19.55 -5.33
N TYR A 53 14.63 18.29 -5.41
CA TYR A 53 14.36 17.63 -6.69
C TYR A 53 13.13 18.23 -7.39
N LEU A 54 12.04 18.46 -6.67
CA LEU A 54 10.80 19.06 -7.21
C LEU A 54 11.07 20.44 -7.81
N MET A 55 11.59 21.38 -7.03
CA MET A 55 11.87 22.75 -7.48
C MET A 55 12.97 22.77 -8.55
N GLY A 56 13.98 21.92 -8.43
CA GLY A 56 15.02 21.81 -9.45
C GLY A 56 14.48 21.31 -10.80
N LEU A 57 13.49 20.41 -10.80
CA LEU A 57 12.81 19.98 -12.03
C LEU A 57 11.90 21.08 -12.58
N CYS A 58 11.13 21.75 -11.73
CA CYS A 58 10.29 22.88 -12.13
C CYS A 58 11.11 24.02 -12.77
N ASP A 59 12.26 24.36 -12.17
CA ASP A 59 13.18 25.37 -12.68
C ASP A 59 13.75 24.97 -14.05
N ARG A 60 14.20 23.72 -14.20
CA ARG A 60 14.74 23.20 -15.48
C ARG A 60 13.72 23.26 -16.61
N MET A 61 12.44 23.07 -16.30
CA MET A 61 11.36 23.05 -17.28
C MET A 61 10.74 24.43 -17.52
N GLY A 62 11.22 25.48 -16.83
CA GLY A 62 10.67 26.83 -16.92
C GLY A 62 9.25 26.94 -16.38
N ILE A 63 8.84 26.02 -15.49
CA ILE A 63 7.61 26.13 -14.70
C ILE A 63 7.81 27.20 -13.64
N THR A 64 8.98 27.20 -13.00
CA THR A 64 9.43 28.23 -12.08
C THR A 64 10.74 28.82 -12.60
N ASP A 65 11.03 30.06 -12.23
CA ASP A 65 12.37 30.62 -12.37
C ASP A 65 12.66 31.58 -11.20
N ARG A 66 13.61 32.51 -11.36
CA ARG A 66 13.99 33.46 -10.30
C ARG A 66 12.96 34.57 -10.09
N ASN A 67 12.15 34.87 -11.09
CA ASN A 67 11.29 36.06 -11.12
C ASN A 67 9.81 35.72 -11.34
N ARG A 68 9.46 34.48 -11.71
CA ARG A 68 8.08 34.04 -11.89
C ARG A 68 7.88 32.57 -11.50
N SER A 69 6.65 32.24 -11.15
CA SER A 69 6.16 30.89 -10.94
C SER A 69 4.91 30.67 -11.79
N LYS A 70 4.82 29.52 -12.45
CA LYS A 70 3.58 28.99 -13.04
C LYS A 70 3.02 27.83 -12.21
N LEU A 71 3.65 27.56 -11.06
CA LEU A 71 3.26 26.47 -10.19
C LEU A 71 2.07 26.93 -9.35
N TYR A 72 0.88 26.43 -9.68
CA TYR A 72 -0.32 26.74 -8.91
C TYR A 72 -0.55 25.74 -7.78
N THR A 73 -0.62 24.44 -8.09
CA THR A 73 -0.87 23.39 -7.09
C THR A 73 0.06 22.21 -7.26
N VAL A 74 0.37 21.51 -6.17
CA VAL A 74 1.13 20.26 -6.17
C VAL A 74 0.27 19.14 -5.59
N THR A 75 0.05 18.09 -6.38
CA THR A 75 -0.59 16.86 -5.90
C THR A 75 0.46 15.84 -5.48
N LEU A 76 0.39 15.37 -4.22
CA LEU A 76 1.33 14.44 -3.59
C LEU A 76 0.56 13.37 -2.78
N ASP A 77 1.17 12.21 -2.49
CA ASP A 77 0.58 11.25 -1.55
C ASP A 77 0.53 11.82 -0.12
N ASN A 78 -0.35 11.30 0.75
CA ASN A 78 -0.64 11.95 2.05
C ASN A 78 0.35 11.52 3.15
N THR A 79 1.65 11.53 2.82
CA THR A 79 2.72 11.25 3.78
C THR A 79 3.18 12.53 4.44
N SER A 80 3.60 12.46 5.71
CA SER A 80 4.05 13.62 6.47
C SER A 80 5.24 14.34 5.81
N SER A 81 6.12 13.62 5.13
CA SER A 81 7.25 14.17 4.36
C SER A 81 6.81 15.14 3.25
N ASN A 82 5.61 14.99 2.71
CA ASN A 82 5.12 15.84 1.63
C ASN A 82 4.59 17.17 2.14
N GLY A 83 4.01 17.21 3.35
CA GLY A 83 3.68 18.46 4.04
C GLY A 83 4.93 19.32 4.20
N THR A 84 6.00 18.75 4.76
CA THR A 84 7.31 19.42 4.88
C THR A 84 7.89 19.82 3.51
N SER A 85 7.67 19.04 2.46
CA SER A 85 8.11 19.41 1.11
C SER A 85 7.36 20.64 0.59
N CYS A 86 6.06 20.75 0.84
CA CYS A 86 5.23 21.88 0.42
C CYS A 86 5.54 23.15 1.24
N GLU A 87 5.68 23.05 2.56
CA GLU A 87 6.15 24.17 3.41
C GLU A 87 7.48 24.74 2.87
N ALA A 88 8.35 23.86 2.42
CA ALA A 88 9.62 24.28 1.87
C ALA A 88 9.50 24.84 0.43
N VAL A 89 8.44 24.52 -0.34
CA VAL A 89 8.12 25.18 -1.63
C VAL A 89 7.59 26.60 -1.41
N GLU A 90 6.74 26.78 -0.40
CA GLU A 90 6.29 28.10 0.09
C GLU A 90 7.49 28.98 0.46
N GLU A 91 8.42 28.46 1.27
CA GLU A 91 9.67 29.15 1.61
C GLU A 91 10.46 29.61 0.36
N VAL A 92 10.47 28.80 -0.71
CA VAL A 92 11.15 29.18 -1.96
C VAL A 92 10.42 30.31 -2.68
N HIS A 93 9.10 30.35 -2.65
CA HIS A 93 8.33 31.47 -3.22
C HIS A 93 8.62 32.75 -2.46
N ASP A 94 8.66 32.70 -1.12
CA ASP A 94 8.98 33.84 -0.27
C ASP A 94 10.39 34.36 -0.52
N ILE A 95 11.40 33.48 -0.50
CA ILE A 95 12.81 33.84 -0.71
C ILE A 95 13.03 34.45 -2.11
N ARG A 96 12.31 33.95 -3.12
CA ARG A 96 12.41 34.44 -4.50
C ARG A 96 11.49 35.63 -4.78
N ASN A 97 10.70 36.08 -3.81
CA ASN A 97 9.69 37.12 -3.97
C ASN A 97 8.74 36.85 -5.16
N LEU A 98 8.26 35.60 -5.24
CA LEU A 98 7.30 35.13 -6.25
C LEU A 98 5.86 35.37 -5.78
N GLU A 99 4.89 34.99 -6.61
CA GLU A 99 3.49 34.97 -6.22
C GLU A 99 3.28 34.11 -4.97
N VAL A 100 2.35 34.55 -4.10
CA VAL A 100 2.05 33.87 -2.83
C VAL A 100 1.62 32.43 -3.12
N TRP A 101 2.29 31.49 -2.48
CA TRP A 101 2.02 30.06 -2.60
C TRP A 101 1.95 29.47 -1.19
N SER A 102 0.79 28.99 -0.79
CA SER A 102 0.54 28.46 0.55
C SER A 102 0.60 26.93 0.53
N ALA A 103 1.42 26.34 1.40
CA ALA A 103 1.47 24.88 1.52
C ALA A 103 0.11 24.28 1.92
N GLU A 104 -0.69 24.99 2.71
CA GLU A 104 -2.01 24.55 3.15
C GLU A 104 -3.03 24.54 1.99
N GLU A 105 -3.08 25.61 1.21
CA GLU A 105 -4.11 25.78 0.16
C GLU A 105 -3.69 25.18 -1.20
N ASN A 106 -2.40 25.16 -1.50
CA ASN A 106 -1.87 24.74 -2.80
C ASN A 106 -1.39 23.29 -2.83
N GLN A 107 -1.35 22.60 -1.69
CA GLN A 107 -1.14 21.15 -1.62
C GLN A 107 -2.46 20.40 -1.81
N LEU A 108 -2.52 19.58 -2.85
CA LEU A 108 -3.66 18.69 -3.09
C LEU A 108 -3.30 17.27 -2.65
N PRO A 109 -4.12 16.62 -1.80
CA PRO A 109 -3.89 15.23 -1.46
C PRO A 109 -4.14 14.34 -2.69
N CYS A 110 -3.33 13.30 -2.86
CA CYS A 110 -3.59 12.27 -3.84
C CYS A 110 -4.87 11.54 -3.46
N PHE A 111 -5.92 11.69 -4.27
CA PHE A 111 -7.18 10.97 -4.10
C PHE A 111 -6.96 9.45 -4.01
N GLY A 112 -6.00 8.96 -4.81
CA GLY A 112 -5.43 7.63 -4.71
C GLY A 112 -5.10 7.22 -3.26
N HIS A 113 -4.23 8.01 -2.64
CA HIS A 113 -3.78 7.73 -1.29
C HIS A 113 -4.91 7.87 -0.25
N VAL A 114 -5.80 8.85 -0.39
CA VAL A 114 -6.94 9.07 0.52
C VAL A 114 -7.86 7.85 0.58
N ILE A 115 -8.26 7.32 -0.58
CA ILE A 115 -9.09 6.11 -0.61
C ILE A 115 -8.33 4.91 -0.04
N ASN A 116 -7.02 4.82 -0.26
CA ASN A 116 -6.23 3.75 0.36
C ASN A 116 -6.18 3.86 1.89
N LEU A 117 -6.11 5.07 2.46
CA LEU A 117 -6.22 5.27 3.91
C LEU A 117 -7.60 4.84 4.44
N VAL A 118 -8.68 5.18 3.72
CA VAL A 118 -10.02 4.69 4.04
C VAL A 118 -10.06 3.16 4.00
N ASN A 119 -9.45 2.55 2.99
CA ASN A 119 -9.40 1.10 2.88
C ASN A 119 -8.64 0.46 4.05
N VAL A 120 -7.51 1.03 4.47
CA VAL A 120 -6.75 0.54 5.64
C VAL A 120 -7.61 0.63 6.90
N ASP A 121 -8.32 1.75 7.11
CA ASP A 121 -9.18 1.95 8.28
C ASP A 121 -10.38 0.97 8.30
N VAL A 122 -11.07 0.85 7.17
CA VAL A 122 -12.17 -0.10 6.98
C VAL A 122 -11.71 -1.54 7.18
N MET A 123 -10.56 -1.92 6.60
CA MET A 123 -9.99 -3.25 6.79
C MET A 123 -9.60 -3.48 8.25
N GLY A 124 -9.01 -2.48 8.93
CA GLY A 124 -8.72 -2.54 10.36
C GLY A 124 -9.97 -2.78 11.21
N HIS A 125 -11.08 -2.12 10.86
CA HIS A 125 -12.37 -2.28 11.54
C HIS A 125 -13.01 -3.66 11.25
N ILE A 126 -13.09 -4.07 9.98
CA ILE A 126 -13.71 -5.33 9.55
C ILE A 126 -12.94 -6.53 10.11
N MET A 127 -11.60 -6.47 10.05
CA MET A 127 -10.75 -7.55 10.56
C MET A 127 -10.78 -7.65 12.10
N LYS A 128 -11.49 -6.74 12.80
CA LYS A 128 -11.66 -6.68 14.27
C LYS A 128 -10.50 -7.34 14.96
N ILE A 129 -9.33 -6.68 15.04
CA ILE A 129 -8.08 -7.17 15.66
C ILE A 129 -8.41 -8.10 16.84
N ALA A 130 -8.58 -9.38 16.55
CA ALA A 130 -9.07 -10.35 17.50
C ALA A 130 -7.81 -11.01 18.03
N ALA A 131 -7.36 -10.48 19.15
CA ALA A 131 -6.46 -11.17 20.07
C ALA A 131 -5.04 -11.50 19.57
N VAL A 132 -4.41 -10.60 18.80
CA VAL A 132 -2.94 -10.55 18.71
C VAL A 132 -2.51 -9.11 18.94
N GLU A 133 -1.74 -8.87 20.00
CA GLU A 133 -1.42 -7.55 20.60
C GLU A 133 -0.63 -6.59 19.70
N THR A 134 -0.42 -6.87 18.43
CA THR A 134 0.19 -5.89 17.51
C THR A 134 -0.30 -6.13 16.10
N ALA A 135 -1.25 -5.30 15.65
CA ALA A 135 -1.64 -5.22 14.24
C ALA A 135 -0.41 -4.96 13.35
N THR A 136 0.59 -4.25 13.87
CA THR A 136 1.92 -4.06 13.25
C THR A 136 2.66 -5.37 13.00
N ALA A 137 2.60 -6.38 13.88
CA ALA A 137 3.35 -7.62 13.69
C ALA A 137 2.86 -8.50 12.53
N ILE A 138 1.60 -8.36 12.11
CA ILE A 138 1.07 -9.05 10.91
C ILE A 138 1.59 -8.36 9.64
N TRP A 139 1.73 -7.03 9.67
CA TRP A 139 2.12 -6.20 8.52
C TRP A 139 3.65 -6.01 8.40
N GLU A 140 4.37 -6.05 9.52
CA GLU A 140 5.83 -5.96 9.65
C GLU A 140 6.49 -7.36 9.72
N TYR A 141 5.70 -8.40 9.48
CA TYR A 141 6.19 -9.78 9.47
C TYR A 141 7.25 -9.96 8.37
N ASP A 142 8.52 -9.96 8.78
CA ASP A 142 9.66 -10.26 7.91
C ASP A 142 10.00 -11.76 7.99
N PRO A 143 9.73 -12.55 6.92
CA PRO A 143 10.08 -13.97 6.87
C PRO A 143 11.60 -14.20 6.83
N SER A 144 12.40 -13.14 6.66
CA SER A 144 13.86 -13.20 6.70
C SER A 144 14.40 -13.30 8.14
N LEU A 145 13.62 -12.98 9.17
CA LEU A 145 14.06 -13.07 10.57
C LEU A 145 13.91 -14.50 11.10
N GLU A 146 15.01 -15.05 11.65
CA GLU A 146 15.11 -16.47 12.06
C GLU A 146 14.04 -16.89 13.08
N ASN A 147 13.68 -15.98 13.99
CA ASN A 147 12.67 -16.20 15.05
C ASN A 147 11.23 -16.25 14.52
N ASN A 148 11.00 -15.71 13.32
CA ASN A 148 9.68 -15.64 12.70
C ASN A 148 9.37 -16.86 11.83
N ARG A 149 10.37 -17.71 11.53
CA ARG A 149 10.30 -18.71 10.45
C ARG A 149 9.61 -20.04 10.79
N VAL A 150 9.13 -20.28 12.02
CA VAL A 150 8.96 -21.66 12.48
C VAL A 150 7.67 -21.92 13.27
N LEU A 151 6.74 -22.69 12.67
CA LEU A 151 5.85 -23.59 13.41
C LEU A 151 6.56 -24.93 13.61
N ASN A 152 6.73 -25.37 14.86
CA ASN A 152 7.12 -26.75 15.22
C ASN A 152 8.28 -27.38 14.40
N GLY A 153 9.27 -26.58 14.01
CA GLY A 153 10.46 -27.05 13.27
C GLY A 153 10.33 -27.06 11.74
N SER A 154 9.16 -26.78 11.16
CA SER A 154 9.02 -26.68 9.71
C SER A 154 7.69 -26.03 9.32
N LEU A 155 7.79 -24.87 8.64
CA LEU A 155 6.75 -24.09 7.96
C LEU A 155 6.10 -22.96 8.80
N ASP A 156 6.32 -21.70 8.39
CA ASP A 156 5.62 -20.52 8.91
C ASP A 156 4.12 -20.58 8.54
N ALA A 157 3.21 -20.22 9.44
CA ALA A 157 1.76 -20.25 9.21
C ALA A 157 1.29 -19.36 8.04
N VAL A 158 1.91 -18.19 7.90
CA VAL A 158 1.64 -17.22 6.84
C VAL A 158 2.27 -17.71 5.54
N ALA A 159 3.50 -18.21 5.56
CA ALA A 159 4.10 -18.91 4.43
C ALA A 159 3.35 -20.19 4.06
N ALA A 160 2.75 -20.92 5.00
CA ALA A 160 1.94 -22.10 4.76
C ALA A 160 0.69 -21.66 4.02
N LEU A 161 -0.09 -20.71 4.54
CA LEU A 161 -1.24 -20.11 3.86
C LEU A 161 -0.90 -19.52 2.47
N ARG A 162 0.31 -18.95 2.30
CA ARG A 162 0.74 -18.31 1.04
C ARG A 162 1.41 -19.23 0.03
N THR A 163 1.98 -20.36 0.47
CA THR A 163 2.95 -21.14 -0.33
C THR A 163 2.63 -22.64 -0.38
N VAL A 164 2.00 -23.21 0.66
CA VAL A 164 1.83 -24.67 0.83
C VAL A 164 0.38 -25.08 0.97
N ALA A 165 -0.43 -24.29 1.67
CA ALA A 165 -1.84 -24.23 1.42
C ALA A 165 -1.95 -23.96 -0.07
N VAL A 166 -2.36 -25.03 -0.72
CA VAL A 166 -3.12 -24.95 -1.91
C VAL A 166 -2.40 -25.01 -3.26
N LYS A 167 -1.11 -25.30 -3.46
CA LYS A 167 -0.71 -25.67 -4.85
C LYS A 167 -1.40 -26.96 -5.31
N ARG A 168 -1.29 -28.02 -4.50
CA ARG A 168 -1.91 -29.32 -4.77
C ARG A 168 -3.44 -29.26 -4.64
N LEU A 169 -3.96 -28.60 -3.59
CA LEU A 169 -5.41 -28.43 -3.42
C LEU A 169 -6.01 -27.50 -4.50
N GLN A 170 -5.28 -26.51 -5.04
CA GLN A 170 -5.78 -25.62 -6.10
C GLN A 170 -5.98 -26.44 -7.36
N ILE A 171 -4.97 -27.23 -7.72
CA ILE A 171 -5.03 -28.16 -8.85
C ILE A 171 -6.19 -29.15 -8.67
N GLN A 172 -6.36 -29.72 -7.47
CA GLN A 172 -7.49 -30.61 -7.16
C GLN A 172 -8.86 -29.91 -7.23
N CYS A 173 -8.92 -28.61 -6.97
CA CYS A 173 -10.12 -27.78 -7.13
C CYS A 173 -10.26 -27.18 -8.54
N GLY A 174 -9.45 -27.61 -9.52
CA GLY A 174 -9.55 -27.17 -10.92
C GLY A 174 -8.84 -25.85 -11.25
N ILE A 175 -8.00 -25.31 -10.36
CA ILE A 175 -7.19 -24.12 -10.62
C ILE A 175 -5.85 -24.56 -11.24
N SER A 176 -5.71 -24.35 -12.55
CA SER A 176 -4.56 -24.79 -13.35
C SER A 176 -3.28 -24.03 -13.05
N GLU A 177 -3.39 -22.72 -12.78
CA GLU A 177 -2.27 -21.86 -12.41
C GLU A 177 -2.39 -21.44 -10.94
N PRO A 178 -1.52 -21.94 -10.06
CA PRO A 178 -1.63 -21.62 -8.65
C PRO A 178 -1.46 -20.13 -8.35
N LEU A 179 -2.50 -19.53 -7.81
CA LEU A 179 -2.53 -18.16 -7.34
C LEU A 179 -1.87 -18.05 -5.97
N LYS A 180 -1.21 -16.91 -5.75
CA LYS A 180 -0.72 -16.49 -4.43
C LYS A 180 -1.61 -15.37 -3.93
N ILE A 181 -2.00 -15.41 -2.66
CA ILE A 181 -2.68 -14.27 -2.04
C ILE A 181 -1.63 -13.19 -1.78
N PRO A 182 -1.71 -12.00 -2.42
CA PRO A 182 -0.82 -10.90 -2.10
C PRO A 182 -1.14 -10.37 -0.71
N LEU A 183 -0.11 -9.96 0.05
CA LEU A 183 -0.36 -9.22 1.28
C LEU A 183 -0.82 -7.81 0.91
N HIS A 184 -1.85 -7.32 1.60
CA HIS A 184 -2.18 -5.92 1.53
C HIS A 184 -0.98 -5.10 2.02
N SER A 185 -0.61 -4.08 1.25
CA SER A 185 0.37 -3.08 1.65
C SER A 185 -0.35 -1.75 1.71
N ASN A 186 -0.18 -1.03 2.82
CA ASN A 186 -0.64 0.35 2.96
C ASN A 186 0.09 1.32 2.02
N ILE A 187 1.13 0.88 1.30
CA ILE A 187 1.95 1.70 0.39
C ILE A 187 1.45 1.61 -1.06
N ARG A 188 0.65 0.58 -1.42
CA ARG A 188 0.26 0.33 -2.81
C ARG A 188 -1.23 0.16 -2.99
N TRP A 189 -1.81 1.04 -3.82
CA TRP A 189 -3.20 0.98 -4.24
C TRP A 189 -3.56 -0.39 -4.82
N GLY A 190 -4.77 -0.87 -4.52
CA GLY A 190 -5.33 -2.09 -5.10
C GLY A 190 -4.82 -3.40 -4.48
N THR A 191 -3.86 -3.36 -3.57
CA THR A 191 -3.36 -4.58 -2.90
C THR A 191 -4.42 -5.24 -2.02
N ALA A 192 -5.28 -4.47 -1.34
CA ALA A 192 -6.42 -5.01 -0.60
C ALA A 192 -7.45 -5.68 -1.54
N HIS A 193 -7.79 -5.03 -2.65
CA HIS A 193 -8.69 -5.59 -3.66
C HIS A 193 -8.12 -6.92 -4.21
N ASN A 194 -6.85 -6.93 -4.62
CA ASN A 194 -6.19 -8.13 -5.14
C ASN A 194 -6.11 -9.25 -4.08
N MET A 195 -5.90 -8.91 -2.82
CA MET A 195 -5.90 -9.86 -1.70
C MET A 195 -7.28 -10.52 -1.55
N LEU A 196 -8.36 -9.73 -1.54
CA LEU A 196 -9.73 -10.25 -1.42
C LEU A 196 -10.17 -11.01 -2.67
N GLU A 197 -9.82 -10.52 -3.87
CA GLU A 197 -10.12 -11.19 -5.13
C GLU A 197 -9.46 -12.57 -5.20
N HIS A 198 -8.18 -12.66 -4.84
CA HIS A 198 -7.47 -13.93 -4.80
C HIS A 198 -8.00 -14.83 -3.67
N GLY A 199 -8.31 -14.26 -2.50
CA GLY A 199 -8.95 -14.99 -1.41
C GLY A 199 -10.26 -15.65 -1.83
N GLN A 200 -11.11 -14.94 -2.59
CA GLN A 200 -12.34 -15.53 -3.14
C GLN A 200 -12.09 -16.61 -4.19
N LYS A 201 -11.18 -16.38 -5.15
CA LYS A 201 -10.82 -17.41 -6.15
C LYS A 201 -10.31 -18.69 -5.47
N LEU A 202 -9.69 -18.54 -4.30
CA LEU A 202 -9.15 -19.64 -3.49
C LEU A 202 -10.10 -20.15 -2.40
N ARG A 203 -11.37 -19.72 -2.39
CA ARG A 203 -12.34 -20.04 -1.34
C ARG A 203 -12.44 -21.53 -1.02
N GLN A 204 -12.85 -22.34 -2.00
CA GLN A 204 -13.02 -23.79 -1.82
C GLN A 204 -11.71 -24.44 -1.32
N PRO A 205 -10.57 -24.18 -1.97
CA PRO A 205 -9.32 -24.72 -1.49
C PRO A 205 -8.88 -24.27 -0.07
N LEU A 206 -9.15 -23.01 0.32
CA LEU A 206 -8.87 -22.50 1.67
C LEU A 206 -9.75 -23.19 2.72
N VAL A 207 -11.04 -23.41 2.41
CA VAL A 207 -11.97 -24.13 3.28
C VAL A 207 -11.51 -25.57 3.50
N LEU A 208 -11.07 -26.26 2.44
CA LEU A 208 -10.53 -27.61 2.54
C LEU A 208 -9.24 -27.68 3.37
N PHE A 209 -8.34 -26.71 3.18
CA PHE A 209 -7.11 -26.62 3.95
C PHE A 209 -7.42 -26.41 5.44
N VAL A 210 -8.19 -25.37 5.78
CA VAL A 210 -8.55 -25.07 7.19
C VAL A 210 -9.29 -26.23 7.84
N GLY A 211 -10.12 -26.96 7.07
CA GLY A 211 -10.85 -28.13 7.56
C GLY A 211 -9.99 -29.35 7.88
N THR A 212 -8.76 -29.43 7.35
CA THR A 212 -7.86 -30.59 7.52
C THR A 212 -6.55 -30.25 8.24
N ALA A 213 -6.21 -28.96 8.35
CA ALA A 213 -4.91 -28.52 8.85
C ALA A 213 -4.67 -28.86 10.32
N ASP A 214 -5.71 -28.90 11.15
CA ASP A 214 -5.57 -29.32 12.56
C ASP A 214 -5.10 -30.77 12.71
N GLU A 215 -5.65 -31.67 11.89
CA GLU A 215 -5.27 -33.09 11.90
C GLU A 215 -3.88 -33.30 11.29
N LEU A 216 -3.57 -32.56 10.22
CA LEU A 216 -2.33 -32.72 9.46
C LEU A 216 -1.12 -32.07 10.12
N PHE A 217 -1.31 -30.93 10.79
CA PHE A 217 -0.22 -30.07 11.26
C PHE A 217 -0.30 -29.75 12.76
N GLY A 218 -1.38 -30.12 13.44
CA GLY A 218 -1.65 -29.67 14.81
C GLY A 218 -2.04 -28.19 14.85
N PRO A 219 -2.11 -27.57 16.04
CA PRO A 219 -2.57 -26.19 16.19
C PRO A 219 -1.64 -25.18 15.52
N ILE A 220 -2.21 -24.13 14.93
CA ILE A 220 -1.45 -23.04 14.29
C ILE A 220 -0.55 -22.30 15.28
N THR A 221 -0.92 -22.19 16.56
CA THR A 221 -0.03 -21.62 17.56
C THR A 221 -0.42 -22.06 18.96
N THR A 222 0.50 -21.90 19.90
CA THR A 222 0.29 -22.19 21.31
C THR A 222 0.62 -20.94 22.12
N ILE A 223 -0.38 -20.36 22.76
CA ILE A 223 -0.22 -19.24 23.68
C ILE A 223 0.35 -19.79 24.99
N ARG A 224 1.43 -19.17 25.46
CA ARG A 224 2.07 -19.48 26.74
C ARG A 224 2.11 -18.24 27.62
N ARG A 225 1.77 -18.40 28.89
CA ARG A 225 1.97 -17.39 29.95
C ARG A 225 2.86 -17.97 31.03
N ASN A 226 3.92 -17.24 31.39
CA ASN A 226 4.91 -17.67 32.39
C ASN A 226 5.50 -19.06 32.10
N GLY A 227 5.77 -19.35 30.83
CA GLY A 227 6.31 -20.65 30.38
C GLY A 227 5.32 -21.81 30.39
N ARG A 228 4.07 -21.62 30.85
CA ARG A 228 3.02 -22.64 30.83
C ARG A 228 2.11 -22.45 29.63
N VAL A 229 1.69 -23.56 29.02
CA VAL A 229 0.68 -23.54 27.95
C VAL A 229 -0.64 -23.07 28.53
N GLU A 230 -1.17 -21.98 27.97
CA GLU A 230 -2.46 -21.41 28.33
C GLU A 230 -3.54 -21.86 27.35
N LYS A 231 -3.24 -21.81 26.04
CA LYS A 231 -4.23 -22.12 25.01
C LYS A 231 -3.58 -22.59 23.71
N HIS A 232 -4.11 -23.64 23.11
CA HIS A 232 -3.84 -23.98 21.72
C HIS A 232 -4.85 -23.26 20.82
N ILE A 233 -4.36 -22.61 19.76
CA ILE A 233 -5.19 -22.01 18.73
C ILE A 233 -5.20 -22.99 17.56
N PRO A 234 -6.34 -23.61 17.23
CA PRO A 234 -6.44 -24.50 16.08
C PRO A 234 -6.62 -23.70 14.77
N TRP A 235 -6.27 -24.30 13.64
CA TRP A 235 -6.56 -23.78 12.30
C TRP A 235 -8.06 -23.62 12.08
N SER A 236 -8.88 -24.54 12.59
CA SER A 236 -10.35 -24.46 12.51
C SER A 236 -10.95 -23.21 13.16
N ALA A 237 -10.21 -22.52 14.04
CA ALA A 237 -10.62 -21.22 14.57
C ALA A 237 -10.71 -20.13 13.48
N PHE A 238 -10.04 -20.32 12.34
CA PHE A 238 -10.05 -19.41 11.20
C PHE A 238 -11.04 -19.84 10.11
N LYS A 239 -11.93 -20.81 10.40
CA LYS A 239 -12.96 -21.23 9.47
C LYS A 239 -13.95 -20.08 9.25
N MET A 240 -14.07 -19.65 8.01
CA MET A 240 -14.99 -18.59 7.61
C MET A 240 -16.38 -19.17 7.35
N SER A 241 -17.41 -18.53 7.89
CA SER A 241 -18.81 -18.87 7.59
C SER A 241 -19.23 -18.33 6.22
N GLU A 242 -20.39 -18.75 5.72
CA GLU A 242 -20.95 -18.22 4.46
C GLU A 242 -21.13 -16.69 4.52
N THR A 243 -21.56 -16.18 5.67
CA THR A 243 -21.74 -14.73 5.87
C THR A 243 -20.41 -13.99 5.89
N ASP A 244 -19.33 -14.60 6.38
CA ASP A 244 -17.99 -14.01 6.31
C ASP A 244 -17.47 -13.98 4.87
N TRP A 245 -17.73 -15.02 4.07
CA TRP A 245 -17.42 -15.03 2.65
C TRP A 245 -18.22 -13.98 1.86
N GLN A 246 -19.48 -13.76 2.24
CA GLN A 246 -20.29 -12.70 1.66
C GLN A 246 -19.71 -11.32 1.99
N ARG A 247 -19.29 -11.07 3.23
CA ARG A 247 -18.61 -9.82 3.62
C ARG A 247 -17.33 -9.58 2.82
N ILE A 248 -16.54 -10.63 2.55
CA ILE A 248 -15.38 -10.52 1.66
C ILE A 248 -15.82 -10.08 0.26
N ASN A 249 -16.91 -10.64 -0.27
CA ASN A 249 -17.42 -10.24 -1.59
C ASN A 249 -17.84 -8.79 -1.63
N ASP A 250 -18.61 -8.36 -0.63
CA ASP A 250 -19.13 -6.99 -0.53
C ASP A 250 -17.95 -6.00 -0.42
N ALA A 251 -16.95 -6.31 0.42
CA ALA A 251 -15.73 -5.51 0.54
C ALA A 251 -14.94 -5.46 -0.78
N LYS A 252 -14.79 -6.58 -1.49
CA LYS A 252 -14.15 -6.62 -2.81
C LYS A 252 -14.89 -5.74 -3.82
N GLU A 253 -16.22 -5.77 -3.84
CA GLU A 253 -17.05 -4.96 -4.74
C GLU A 253 -16.96 -3.47 -4.43
N ILE A 254 -16.96 -3.09 -3.14
CA ILE A 254 -16.71 -1.70 -2.71
C ILE A 254 -15.33 -1.24 -3.20
N LEU A 255 -14.32 -2.09 -3.05
CA LEU A 255 -12.94 -1.81 -3.46
C LEU A 255 -12.71 -1.89 -4.98
N ALA A 256 -13.69 -2.40 -5.73
CA ALA A 256 -13.62 -2.52 -7.18
C ALA A 256 -13.96 -1.20 -7.91
N MET A 257 -14.29 -0.11 -7.21
CA MET A 257 -14.49 1.21 -7.81
C MET A 257 -13.19 1.67 -8.49
N ARG A 258 -13.08 1.36 -9.78
CA ARG A 258 -12.04 1.86 -10.68
C ARG A 258 -12.54 3.19 -11.25
N TYR A 259 -11.78 4.25 -10.99
CA TYR A 259 -11.83 5.50 -11.76
C TYR A 259 -10.89 5.37 -12.97
#